data_AF-A0A9D8KIE4-F1
#
_entry.id   AF-A0A9D8KIE4-F1
#
_cell.length_a   1.000
_cell.length_b   1.000
_cell.length_c   1.000
_cell.angle_alpha   90.00
_cell.angle_beta   90.00
_cell.angle_gamma   90.00
#
_symmetry.space_group_name_H-M   'P 1'
#
loop_
_entity.id
_entity.type
_entity.pdbx_description
1 polymer ?
#
loop_
_entity_poly.entity_id
_entity_poly.type
_entity_poly.pdbx_seq_one_letter_code
_entity_poly.pdbx_strand_id
1 'polypeptide(L)'
;MFFPILLGFFTVFLALAFALLHLLASLSEFKKGNHTLGNTFLLIGSSLATLSLTLYFFLPIVTLVLWLIGCGLIGYGAYWNGKHKGNFHPVHHLIRIGTVLVLTILLALL
;
A
#
# COMPACT_ATOMS: atom_id res chain seq x y z
N MET A 1 -23.72 12.03 -12.66
CA MET A 1 -23.35 11.85 -11.24
C MET A 1 -23.07 10.41 -10.84
N PHE A 2 -23.70 9.39 -11.43
CA PHE A 2 -23.46 7.98 -11.06
C PHE A 2 -22.01 7.50 -11.29
N PHE A 3 -21.43 7.81 -12.46
CA PHE A 3 -20.08 7.35 -12.82
C PHE A 3 -18.95 7.83 -11.89
N PRO A 4 -18.87 9.12 -11.50
CA PRO A 4 -17.86 9.58 -10.54
C PRO A 4 -17.97 8.93 -9.16
N ILE A 5 -19.20 8.73 -8.67
CA ILE A 5 -19.45 8.09 -7.36
C ILE A 5 -18.98 6.64 -7.38
N LEU A 6 -19.30 5.91 -8.47
CA LEU A 6 -18.89 4.53 -8.64
C LEU A 6 -17.35 4.41 -8.74
N LEU A 7 -16.71 5.29 -9.50
CA LEU A 7 -15.26 5.35 -9.63
C LEU A 7 -14.58 5.60 -8.28
N GLY A 8 -15.11 6.53 -7.48
CA GLY A 8 -14.58 6.81 -6.15
C GLY A 8 -14.71 5.65 -5.18
N PHE A 9 -15.87 5.00 -5.16
CA PHE A 9 -16.08 3.80 -4.35
C PHE A 9 -15.05 2.72 -4.68
N PHE A 10 -14.88 2.38 -5.97
CA PHE A 10 -13.90 1.38 -6.38
C PHE A 10 -12.46 1.80 -6.09
N THR A 11 -12.12 3.08 -6.26
CA THR A 11 -10.77 3.59 -5.97
C THR A 11 -10.41 3.40 -4.51
N VAL A 12 -11.27 3.85 -3.58
CA VAL A 12 -11.05 3.71 -2.14
C VAL A 12 -11.03 2.24 -1.73
N PHE A 13 -11.94 1.43 -2.30
CA PHE A 13 -11.99 0.00 -2.02
C PHE A 13 -10.72 -0.73 -2.47
N LEU A 14 -10.21 -0.45 -3.67
CA LEU A 14 -8.98 -1.04 -4.20
C LEU A 14 -7.75 -0.56 -3.43
N ALA A 15 -7.70 0.71 -3.05
CA ALA A 15 -6.64 1.25 -2.19
C ALA A 15 -6.62 0.56 -0.82
N LEU A 16 -7.79 0.36 -0.21
CA LEU A 16 -7.91 -0.33 1.06
C LEU A 16 -7.52 -1.81 0.94
N ALA A 17 -7.98 -2.50 -0.11
CA ALA A 17 -7.61 -3.87 -0.39
C ALA A 17 -6.08 -4.02 -0.55
N PHE A 18 -5.44 -3.11 -1.28
CA PHE A 18 -3.99 -3.09 -1.42
C PHE A 18 -3.26 -2.98 -0.07
N ALA A 19 -3.68 -2.02 0.78
CA ALA A 19 -3.07 -1.82 2.10
C ALA A 19 -3.27 -3.06 3.00
N LEU A 20 -4.50 -3.58 3.07
CA LEU A 20 -4.85 -4.72 3.91
C LEU A 20 -4.15 -6.02 3.48
N LEU A 21 -4.02 -6.29 2.17
CA LEU A 21 -3.31 -7.47 1.69
C LEU A 21 -1.84 -7.48 2.15
N HIS A 22 -1.17 -6.33 2.10
CA HIS A 22 0.22 -6.22 2.58
C HIS A 22 0.31 -6.28 4.11
N LEU A 23 -0.69 -5.74 4.81
CA LEU A 23 -0.80 -5.84 6.26
C LEU A 23 -0.92 -7.31 6.68
N LEU A 24 -1.86 -8.05 6.09
CA LEU A 24 -2.04 -9.48 6.34
C LEU A 24 -0.79 -10.29 6.01
N ALA A 25 -0.11 -9.98 4.89
CA ALA A 25 1.13 -10.65 4.52
C ALA A 25 2.23 -10.43 5.58
N SER A 26 2.43 -9.19 6.03
CA SER A 26 3.42 -8.87 7.05
C SER A 26 3.08 -9.47 8.42
N LEU A 27 1.81 -9.41 8.84
CA LEU A 27 1.32 -10.03 10.08
C LEU A 27 1.47 -11.55 10.07
N SER A 28 1.22 -12.20 8.92
CA SER A 28 1.43 -13.64 8.77
C SER A 28 2.89 -14.03 8.99
N GLU A 29 3.82 -13.26 8.42
CA GLU A 29 5.25 -13.50 8.61
C GLU A 29 5.70 -13.19 10.05
N PHE A 30 5.17 -12.14 10.67
CA PHE A 30 5.42 -11.83 12.08
C PHE A 30 4.90 -12.94 13.01
N LYS A 31 3.72 -13.50 12.73
CA LYS A 31 3.17 -14.64 13.48
C LYS A 31 4.05 -15.89 13.37
N LYS A 32 4.80 -16.05 12.27
CA LYS A 32 5.80 -17.11 12.09
C LYS A 32 7.16 -16.78 12.73
N GLY A 33 7.30 -15.65 13.44
CA GLY A 33 8.55 -15.19 14.03
C GLY A 33 9.55 -14.57 13.04
N ASN A 34 9.13 -14.30 11.79
CA ASN A 34 10.00 -13.77 10.75
C ASN A 34 10.00 -12.23 10.76
N HIS A 35 10.83 -11.64 11.62
CA HIS A 35 10.95 -10.19 11.81
C HIS A 35 12.03 -9.53 10.95
N THR A 36 12.14 -9.94 9.68
CA THR A 36 13.07 -9.27 8.74
C THR A 36 12.73 -7.79 8.60
N LEU A 37 13.75 -6.98 8.29
CA LEU A 37 13.56 -5.55 8.00
C LEU A 37 12.47 -5.31 6.95
N GLY A 38 12.43 -6.15 5.90
CA GLY A 38 11.42 -6.02 4.86
C GLY A 38 10.00 -6.29 5.35
N ASN A 39 9.80 -7.28 6.24
CA ASN A 39 8.50 -7.51 6.88
C ASN A 39 8.10 -6.36 7.81
N THR A 40 9.05 -5.76 8.53
CA THR A 40 8.79 -4.61 9.39
C THR A 40 8.39 -3.39 8.57
N PHE A 41 9.08 -3.10 7.46
CA PHE A 41 8.70 -2.04 6.53
C PHE A 41 7.34 -2.29 5.87
N LEU A 42 7.03 -3.54 5.53
CA LEU A 42 5.70 -3.92 5.03
C LEU A 42 4.61 -3.65 6.07
N LEU A 43 4.84 -4.01 7.33
CA LEU A 43 3.89 -3.80 8.43
C LEU A 43 3.64 -2.32 8.69
N ILE A 44 4.71 -1.53 8.85
CA ILE A 44 4.61 -0.09 9.10
C ILE A 44 3.96 0.61 7.91
N GLY A 45 4.42 0.31 6.69
CA GLY A 45 3.92 0.95 5.48
C GLY A 45 2.44 0.64 5.22
N SER A 46 2.01 -0.60 5.43
CA SER A 46 0.60 -1.01 5.25
C SER A 46 -0.30 -0.46 6.35
N SER A 47 0.20 -0.37 7.59
CA SER A 47 -0.50 0.30 8.69
C SER A 47 -0.70 1.79 8.39
N LEU A 48 0.34 2.46 7.88
CA LEU A 48 0.29 3.87 7.53
C LEU A 48 -0.63 4.14 6.34
N ALA A 49 -0.59 3.28 5.31
CA ALA A 49 -1.50 3.35 4.16
C ALA A 49 -2.97 3.14 4.57
N THR A 50 -3.23 2.21 5.49
CA THR A 50 -4.58 1.97 6.04
C THR A 50 -5.07 3.16 6.85
N LEU A 51 -4.21 3.70 7.74
CA LEU A 51 -4.53 4.88 8.54
C LEU A 51 -4.80 6.11 7.66
N SER A 52 -4.00 6.29 6.61
CA SER A 52 -4.20 7.35 5.61
C SER A 52 -5.60 7.29 5.01
N LEU A 53 -6.07 6.13 4.57
CA LEU A 53 -7.41 6.00 3.98
C LEU A 53 -8.52 6.32 4.99
N THR A 54 -8.37 5.94 6.26
CA THR A 54 -9.32 6.28 7.31
C THR A 54 -9.39 7.80 7.55
N LEU A 55 -8.26 8.49 7.46
CA LEU A 55 -8.18 9.94 7.67
C LEU A 55 -8.60 10.75 6.44
N TYR A 56 -8.83 10.12 5.28
CA TYR A 56 -9.06 10.79 3.99
C TYR A 56 -10.19 11.82 4.04
N PHE A 57 -11.29 11.49 4.72
CA PHE A 57 -12.46 12.36 4.86
C PHE A 57 -12.22 13.60 5.73
N PHE A 58 -11.16 13.61 6.55
CA PHE A 58 -10.86 14.71 7.47
C PHE A 58 -9.72 15.59 6.97
N LEU A 59 -8.66 15.01 6.40
CA LEU A 59 -7.45 15.74 5.96
C LEU A 59 -6.91 15.21 4.61
N PRO A 60 -7.60 15.45 3.48
CA PRO A 60 -7.29 14.81 2.20
C PRO A 60 -5.84 15.00 1.73
N ILE A 61 -5.28 16.21 1.83
CA ILE A 61 -3.89 16.49 1.44
C ILE A 61 -2.89 15.72 2.32
N VAL A 62 -3.08 15.76 3.65
CA VAL A 62 -2.20 15.04 4.59
C VAL A 62 -2.28 13.54 4.33
N THR A 63 -3.47 13.03 4.02
CA THR A 63 -3.66 11.61 3.76
C THR A 63 -2.97 11.15 2.48
N LEU A 64 -2.97 11.94 1.40
CA LEU A 64 -2.22 11.60 0.19
C LEU A 64 -0.71 11.50 0.45
N VAL A 65 -0.16 12.37 1.29
CA VAL A 65 1.25 12.29 1.70
C VAL A 65 1.51 11.01 2.50
N LEU A 66 0.67 10.71 3.50
CA LEU A 66 0.80 9.49 4.30
C LEU A 66 0.62 8.21 3.45
N TRP A 67 -0.26 8.27 2.44
CA TRP A 67 -0.50 7.18 1.49
C TRP A 67 0.75 6.90 0.66
N LEU A 68 1.38 7.94 0.12
CA LEU A 68 2.62 7.82 -0.65
C LEU A 68 3.77 7.27 0.19
N ILE A 69 3.94 7.78 1.42
CA ILE A 69 4.94 7.28 2.36
C ILE A 69 4.67 5.80 2.68
N GLY A 70 3.42 5.46 3.01
CA GLY A 70 3.00 4.09 3.27
C GLY A 70 3.31 3.16 2.11
N CYS A 71 2.87 3.51 0.90
CA CYS A 71 3.13 2.72 -0.30
C CYS A 71 4.63 2.58 -0.62
N GLY A 72 5.41 3.64 -0.41
CA GLY A 72 6.87 3.63 -0.55
C GLY A 72 7.53 2.65 0.41
N LEU A 73 7.14 2.67 1.69
CA LEU A 73 7.63 1.74 2.72
C LEU A 73 7.26 0.29 2.40
N ILE A 74 6.01 0.03 1.99
CA ILE A 74 5.61 -1.31 1.54
C ILE A 74 6.48 -1.72 0.34
N GLY A 75 6.74 -0.79 -0.59
CA GLY A 75 7.52 -1.00 -1.82
C GLY A 75 8.94 -1.44 -1.51
N TYR A 76 9.60 -0.66 -0.66
CA TYR A 76 10.94 -0.92 -0.15
C TYR A 76 11.01 -2.24 0.63
N GLY A 77 10.03 -2.49 1.51
CA GLY A 77 9.99 -3.72 2.31
C GLY A 77 9.89 -4.99 1.44
N ALA A 78 9.05 -4.96 0.40
CA ALA A 78 8.96 -6.08 -0.54
C ALA A 78 10.23 -6.23 -1.39
N TYR A 79 10.82 -5.11 -1.84
CA TYR A 79 12.09 -5.13 -2.57
C TYR A 79 13.20 -5.78 -1.73
N TRP A 80 13.32 -5.36 -0.47
CA TRP A 80 14.29 -5.90 0.48
C TRP A 80 14.08 -7.40 0.70
N ASN A 81 12.83 -7.83 0.91
CA ASN A 81 12.49 -9.24 1.05
C ASN A 81 12.80 -10.06 -0.21
N GLY A 82 12.50 -9.52 -1.39
CA GLY A 82 12.79 -10.18 -2.68
C GLY A 82 14.29 -10.35 -2.90
N LYS A 83 15.09 -9.32 -2.59
CA LYS A 83 16.55 -9.37 -2.69
C LYS A 83 17.15 -10.37 -1.70
N HIS A 84 16.69 -10.38 -0.44
CA HIS A 84 17.21 -11.27 0.59
C HIS A 84 16.83 -12.74 0.39
N LYS A 85 15.68 -13.03 -0.24
CA LYS A 85 15.24 -14.39 -0.55
C LYS A 85 15.73 -14.91 -1.91
N GLY A 86 16.43 -14.10 -2.70
CA GLY A 86 16.89 -14.45 -4.06
C GLY A 86 15.80 -14.55 -5.13
N ASN A 87 14.51 -14.45 -4.77
CA ASN A 87 13.34 -14.57 -5.66
C ASN A 87 12.83 -13.20 -6.13
N PHE A 88 13.74 -12.30 -6.50
CA PHE A 88 13.38 -10.97 -6.94
C PHE A 88 12.79 -10.99 -8.37
N HIS A 89 11.48 -10.73 -8.47
CA HIS A 89 10.80 -10.63 -9.75
C HIS A 89 10.56 -9.14 -10.08
N PRO A 90 11.40 -8.51 -10.91
CA PRO A 90 11.31 -7.07 -11.18
C PRO A 90 9.95 -6.66 -11.78
N VAL A 91 9.34 -7.54 -12.58
CA VAL A 91 8.01 -7.33 -13.18
C VAL A 91 6.94 -7.16 -12.11
N HIS A 92 6.97 -7.98 -11.04
CA HIS A 92 6.01 -7.87 -9.94
C HIS A 92 6.14 -6.53 -9.20
N HIS A 93 7.37 -6.03 -9.02
CA HIS A 93 7.60 -4.71 -8.43
C HIS A 93 7.16 -3.57 -9.34
N LEU A 94 7.36 -3.69 -10.65
CA LEU A 94 6.91 -2.71 -11.62
C LEU A 94 5.38 -2.58 -11.63
N ILE A 95 4.67 -3.72 -11.67
CA ILE A 95 3.20 -3.77 -11.59
C ILE A 95 2.75 -3.09 -10.29
N ARG A 96 3.42 -3.39 -9.18
CA ARG A 96 3.09 -2.82 -7.88
C ARG A 96 3.26 -1.30 -7.83
N ILE A 97 4.32 -0.76 -8.41
CA ILE A 97 4.52 0.70 -8.54
C ILE A 97 3.45 1.31 -9.44
N GLY A 98 3.14 0.66 -10.57
CA GLY A 98 2.08 1.07 -11.48
C GLY A 98 0.72 1.16 -10.78
N THR A 99 0.34 0.14 -10.02
CA THR A 99 -0.91 0.12 -9.24
C THR A 99 -0.95 1.25 -8.22
N VAL A 100 0.13 1.48 -7.47
CA VAL A 100 0.22 2.59 -6.50
C VAL A 100 0.07 3.93 -7.18
N LEU A 101 0.70 4.13 -8.33
CA LEU A 101 0.64 5.40 -9.07
C LEU A 101 -0.79 5.68 -9.55
N VAL A 102 -1.44 4.69 -10.17
CA VAL A 102 -2.82 4.80 -10.64
C VAL A 102 -3.77 5.09 -9.48
N LEU A 103 -3.66 4.35 -8.37
CA LEU A 103 -4.49 4.58 -7.17
C LEU A 103 -4.26 5.97 -6.57
N THR A 104 -3.01 6.44 -6.53
CA THR A 104 -2.69 7.77 -6.01
C THR A 104 -3.30 8.87 -6.87
N ILE A 105 -3.19 8.75 -8.20
CA ILE A 105 -3.79 9.72 -9.12
C ILE A 105 -5.31 9.71 -8.96
N LEU A 106 -5.93 8.53 -8.92
CA LEU A 106 -7.38 8.43 -8.74
C LEU A 106 -7.85 9.00 -7.39
N LEU A 107 -7.11 8.75 -6.30
CA LEU A 107 -7.38 9.35 -4.99
C LEU A 107 -7.23 10.87 -5.04
N ALA A 108 -6.20 11.40 -5.71
CA ALA A 108 -6.00 12.84 -5.81
C ALA A 108 -7.07 13.56 -6.65
N LEU A 109 -7.76 12.84 -7.53
CA LEU A 109 -8.84 13.34 -8.37
C LEU A 109 -10.23 13.21 -7.71
N LEU A 110 -10.32 12.61 -6.52
CA LEU A 110 -11.57 12.32 -5.81
C LEU A 110 -11.96 13.39 -4.80
#